data_AF-A0AA42Y927-F1
#
_entry.id   AF-A0AA42Y927-F1
#
_cell.length_a   1.000
_cell.length_b   1.000
_cell.length_c   1.000
_cell.angle_alpha   90.00
_cell.angle_beta   90.00
_cell.angle_gamma   90.00
#
_symmetry.space_group_name_H-M   'P 1'
#
loop_
_entity.id
_entity.type
_entity.pdbx_description
1 polymer ?
#
loop_
_entity_poly.entity_id
_entity_poly.type
_entity_poly.pdbx_seq_one_letter_code
_entity_poly.pdbx_strand_id
1 'polypeptide(L)'
;MPPLARERFRSLSKMLPVFFTFLLIIVQQGLDPVWFGIYVIIMSELAAITPPIGVNVYVMAKVAPEVPLMEIFRGILPFFVVACWWLR
;
A
#
# COMPACT_ATOMS: atom_id res chain seq x y z
N MET A 1 14.43 -16.14 19.32
CA MET A 1 13.97 -14.95 18.54
C MET A 1 14.17 -13.70 19.39
N PRO A 2 14.91 -12.69 18.91
CA PRO A 2 15.08 -11.44 19.65
C PRO A 2 13.70 -10.78 19.88
N PRO A 3 13.48 -10.09 21.02
CA PRO A 3 12.17 -9.55 21.42
C PRO A 3 11.55 -8.67 20.32
N LEU A 4 12.36 -7.85 19.63
CA LEU A 4 11.94 -7.01 18.51
C LEU A 4 11.34 -7.82 17.33
N ALA A 5 11.94 -8.95 16.99
CA ALA A 5 11.46 -9.78 15.89
C ALA A 5 10.11 -10.44 16.24
N ARG A 6 9.88 -10.73 17.52
CA ARG A 6 8.61 -11.28 18.02
C ARG A 6 7.47 -10.26 17.92
N GLU A 7 7.74 -8.99 18.21
CA GLU A 7 6.75 -7.91 18.08
C GLU A 7 6.42 -7.59 16.63
N ARG A 8 7.43 -7.59 15.75
CA ARG A 8 7.24 -7.47 14.30
C ARG A 8 6.40 -8.62 13.75
N PHE A 9 6.75 -9.86 14.11
CA PHE A 9 5.96 -11.04 13.71
C PHE A 9 4.53 -10.96 14.22
N ARG A 10 4.32 -10.51 15.47
CA ARG A 10 2.99 -10.32 16.05
C ARG A 10 2.19 -9.21 15.36
N SER A 11 2.85 -8.20 14.81
CA SER A 11 2.21 -7.12 14.05
C SER A 11 1.84 -7.57 12.65
N LEU A 12 2.74 -8.28 11.96
CA LEU A 12 2.49 -8.87 10.65
C LEU A 12 1.39 -9.94 10.71
N SER A 13 1.42 -10.78 11.75
CA SER A 13 0.42 -11.83 11.99
C SER A 13 -0.99 -11.27 12.18
N LYS A 14 -1.16 -9.98 12.52
CA LYS A 14 -2.49 -9.35 12.66
C LYS A 14 -3.03 -8.81 11.34
N MET A 15 -2.18 -8.59 10.34
CA MET A 15 -2.62 -8.10 9.02
C MET A 15 -3.23 -9.21 8.17
N LEU A 16 -2.68 -10.42 8.27
CA LEU A 16 -3.11 -11.57 7.47
C LEU A 16 -4.59 -11.97 7.71
N PRO A 17 -5.10 -12.08 8.95
CA PRO A 17 -6.50 -12.40 9.20
C PRO A 17 -7.47 -11.38 8.60
N VAL A 18 -7.13 -10.09 8.65
CA VAL A 18 -7.99 -9.01 8.13
C VAL A 18 -8.24 -9.19 6.63
N PHE A 19 -7.20 -9.47 5.85
CA PHE A 19 -7.32 -9.74 4.43
C PHE A 19 -8.26 -10.93 4.14
N PHE A 20 -8.07 -12.04 4.86
CA PHE A 20 -8.89 -13.23 4.69
C PHE A 20 -10.35 -13.02 5.14
N THR A 21 -10.58 -12.24 6.20
CA THR A 21 -11.94 -11.90 6.65
C THR A 21 -12.71 -11.14 5.56
N PHE A 22 -12.10 -10.13 4.94
CA PHE A 22 -12.76 -9.38 3.86
C PHE A 22 -13.02 -10.26 2.62
N LEU A 23 -12.07 -11.12 2.25
CA LEU A 23 -12.26 -12.05 1.15
C LEU A 23 -13.45 -13.00 1.38
N LEU A 24 -13.59 -13.53 2.60
CA LEU A 24 -14.72 -14.41 2.93
C LEU A 24 -16.06 -13.67 2.84
N ILE A 25 -16.12 -12.42 3.29
CA ILE A 25 -17.34 -11.60 3.18
C ILE A 25 -17.73 -11.41 1.70
N ILE A 26 -16.77 -11.07 0.83
CA ILE A 26 -17.00 -10.89 -0.62
C ILE A 26 -17.61 -12.16 -1.23
N VAL A 27 -17.02 -13.33 -0.94
CA VAL A 27 -17.50 -14.62 -1.45
C VAL A 27 -18.88 -14.98 -0.89
N GLN A 28 -19.14 -14.70 0.39
CA GLN A 28 -20.45 -14.95 1.02
C GLN A 28 -21.56 -14.06 0.44
N GLN A 29 -21.22 -12.87 -0.05
CA GLN A 29 -22.15 -11.96 -0.73
C GLN A 29 -22.35 -12.33 -2.22
N GLY A 30 -21.71 -13.39 -2.71
CA GLY A 30 -21.78 -13.82 -4.11
C GLY A 30 -21.04 -12.90 -5.09
N LEU A 31 -20.15 -12.04 -4.58
CA LEU A 31 -19.32 -11.15 -5.39
C LEU A 31 -18.08 -11.91 -5.90
N ASP A 32 -17.65 -11.59 -7.12
CA ASP A 32 -16.46 -12.21 -7.70
C ASP A 32 -15.18 -11.74 -6.97
N PRO A 33 -14.41 -12.65 -6.35
CA PRO A 33 -13.20 -12.32 -5.61
C PRO A 33 -12.09 -11.71 -6.48
N VAL A 34 -12.13 -11.86 -7.80
CA VAL A 34 -11.17 -11.22 -8.72
C VAL A 34 -11.21 -9.71 -8.58
N TRP A 35 -12.40 -9.11 -8.47
CA TRP A 35 -12.54 -7.66 -8.29
C TRP A 35 -11.99 -7.17 -6.96
N PHE A 36 -12.12 -7.96 -5.88
CA PHE A 36 -11.46 -7.68 -4.62
C PHE A 36 -9.94 -7.71 -4.76
N GLY A 37 -9.39 -8.68 -5.49
CA GLY A 37 -7.96 -8.74 -5.80
C GLY A 37 -7.47 -7.51 -6.56
N ILE A 38 -8.20 -7.10 -7.60
CA ILE A 38 -7.87 -5.89 -8.38
C ILE A 38 -7.87 -4.66 -7.47
N TYR A 39 -8.90 -4.49 -6.65
CA TYR A 39 -9.00 -3.37 -5.72
C TYR A 39 -7.81 -3.34 -4.74
N VAL A 40 -7.45 -4.49 -4.14
CA VAL A 40 -6.32 -4.57 -3.20
C VAL A 40 -5.01 -4.22 -3.88
N ILE A 41 -4.78 -4.66 -5.11
CA ILE A 41 -3.56 -4.34 -5.88
C ILE A 41 -3.46 -2.83 -6.11
N ILE A 42 -4.54 -2.20 -6.59
CA ILE A 42 -4.56 -0.75 -6.84
C ILE A 42 -4.33 0.04 -5.54
N MET A 43 -4.99 -0.34 -4.44
CA MET A 43 -4.78 0.31 -3.14
C MET A 43 -3.36 0.14 -2.62
N SER A 44 -2.74 -1.03 -2.85
CA SER A 44 -1.37 -1.31 -2.42
C SER A 44 -0.35 -0.47 -3.19
N GLU A 45 -0.54 -0.29 -4.50
CA GLU A 45 0.28 0.60 -5.33
C GLU A 45 0.14 2.06 -4.88
N LEU A 46 -1.08 2.51 -4.58
CA LEU A 46 -1.32 3.85 -4.07
C LEU A 46 -0.66 4.09 -2.70
N ALA A 47 -0.67 3.07 -1.83
CA ALA A 47 0.04 3.11 -0.55
C ALA A 47 1.57 3.21 -0.74
N ALA A 48 2.12 2.55 -1.77
CA ALA A 48 3.56 2.57 -2.05
C ALA A 48 4.08 3.94 -2.51
N ILE A 49 3.22 4.80 -3.05
CA ILE A 49 3.58 6.15 -3.53
C ILE A 49 3.18 7.29 -2.58
N THR A 50 2.15 7.09 -1.73
CA THR A 50 1.61 8.15 -0.85
C THR A 50 2.43 8.29 0.44
N PRO A 51 2.66 9.50 0.96
CA PRO A 51 3.33 9.74 2.25
C PRO A 51 2.43 9.41 3.46
N PRO A 52 2.19 8.12 3.71
CA PRO A 52 2.53 7.56 5.03
C PRO A 52 3.39 6.29 4.96
N ILE A 53 3.46 5.61 3.80
CA ILE A 53 4.25 4.39 3.57
C ILE A 53 5.33 4.68 2.53
N GLY A 54 4.93 5.17 1.36
CA GLY A 54 5.79 5.88 0.40
C GLY A 54 7.07 5.14 -0.01
N VAL A 55 7.09 3.80 0.06
CA VAL A 55 8.31 3.00 -0.03
C VAL A 55 9.08 3.32 -1.31
N ASN A 56 8.39 3.49 -2.44
CA ASN A 56 9.02 3.81 -3.71
C ASN A 56 9.72 5.19 -3.67
N VAL A 57 9.12 6.16 -2.99
CA VAL A 57 9.66 7.52 -2.81
C VAL A 57 10.89 7.50 -1.90
N TYR A 58 10.82 6.77 -0.79
CA TYR A 58 11.94 6.63 0.14
C TYR A 58 13.12 5.83 -0.43
N VAL A 59 12.84 4.85 -1.29
CA VAL A 59 13.89 4.14 -2.04
C VAL A 59 14.55 5.11 -3.02
N MET A 60 13.77 5.90 -3.75
CA MET A 60 14.32 6.89 -4.69
C MET A 60 15.19 7.94 -4.00
N ALA A 61 14.76 8.42 -2.84
CA ALA A 61 15.56 9.35 -2.03
C ALA A 61 16.93 8.77 -1.57
N LYS A 62 17.11 7.45 -1.58
CA LYS A 62 18.41 6.81 -1.33
C LYS A 62 19.27 6.68 -2.59
N VAL A 63 18.64 6.58 -3.76
CA VAL A 63 19.33 6.48 -5.05
C VAL A 63 19.84 7.85 -5.49
N ALA A 64 19.04 8.89 -5.29
CA ALA A 64 19.37 10.28 -5.62
C ALA A 64 19.31 11.17 -4.35
N PRO A 65 20.29 11.07 -3.44
CA PRO A 65 20.32 11.81 -2.18
C PRO A 65 20.42 13.35 -2.35
N GLU A 66 20.83 13.82 -3.52
CA GLU A 66 20.90 15.24 -3.89
C GLU A 66 19.52 15.87 -4.13
N VAL A 67 18.49 15.06 -4.39
CA VAL A 67 17.12 15.55 -4.64
C VAL A 67 16.33 15.57 -3.32
N PRO A 68 15.78 16.73 -2.92
CA PRO A 68 14.93 16.80 -1.73
C PRO A 68 13.72 15.87 -1.85
N LEU A 69 13.40 15.15 -0.77
CA LEU A 69 12.25 14.22 -0.71
C LEU A 69 10.93 14.89 -1.16
N MET A 70 10.77 16.17 -0.85
CA MET A 70 9.57 16.93 -1.19
C MET A 70 9.46 17.27 -2.69
N GLU A 71 10.59 17.31 -3.40
CA GLU A 71 10.62 17.43 -4.86
C GLU A 71 10.21 16.12 -5.52
N ILE A 72 10.64 14.97 -4.97
CA ILE A 72 10.21 13.64 -5.43
C ILE A 72 8.70 13.47 -5.23
N PHE A 73 8.16 13.88 -4.07
CA PHE A 73 6.71 13.85 -3.83
C PHE A 73 5.94 14.75 -4.81
N ARG A 74 6.50 15.92 -5.17
CA ARG A 74 5.89 16.79 -6.19
C ARG A 74 5.88 16.15 -7.58
N GLY A 75 6.92 15.39 -7.93
CA GLY A 75 6.96 14.64 -9.19
C GLY A 75 5.90 13.54 -9.28
N ILE A 76 5.45 13.01 -8.14
CA ILE A 76 4.47 11.91 -8.07
C ILE A 76 3.02 12.42 -8.00
N LEU A 77 2.80 13.67 -7.58
CA LEU A 77 1.47 14.30 -7.53
C LEU A 77 0.60 14.09 -8.79
N PRO A 78 1.08 14.23 -10.04
CA PRO A 78 0.22 13.99 -11.21
C PRO A 78 -0.29 12.55 -11.30
N PHE A 79 0.51 11.55 -10.92
CA PHE A 79 0.08 10.16 -10.87
C PHE A 79 -0.96 9.92 -9.78
N PHE A 80 -0.77 10.57 -8.62
CA PHE A 80 -1.73 10.51 -7.53
C PHE A 80 -3.08 11.14 -7.92
N VAL A 81 -3.06 12.27 -8.63
CA VAL A 81 -4.29 12.93 -9.12
C VAL A 81 -5.04 12.05 -10.11
N VAL A 82 -4.33 11.41 -11.06
CA VAL A 82 -4.97 10.47 -12.01
C VAL A 82 -5.59 9.28 -11.28
N ALA A 83 -4.89 8.73 -10.30
CA ALA A 83 -5.41 7.60 -9.52
C ALA A 83 -6.58 8.00 -8.60
N CYS A 84 -6.53 9.18 -7.99
CA CYS A 84 -7.61 9.72 -7.19
C CYS A 84 -8.83 10.09 -8.06
N TRP A 85 -8.60 10.54 -9.29
CA TRP A 85 -9.65 10.78 -10.27
C TRP A 85 -10.34 9.47 -10.70
N TRP A 86 -9.59 8.37 -10.81
CA TRP A 86 -10.15 7.04 -11.10
C TRP A 86 -11.03 6.49 -9.97
N LEU A 87 -10.83 6.96 -8.74
CA LEU A 87 -11.60 6.55 -7.56
C LEU A 87 -12.99 7.21 -7.44
N ARG A 88 -13.32 8.12 -8.36
CA ARG A 88 -14.66 8.69 -8.51
C ARG A 88 -15.49 7.83 -9.47
#